data_AF-A0AAW3ZVE4-F1
#
_entry.id   AF-A0AAW3ZVE4-F1
#
_cell.length_a   1.000
_cell.length_b   1.000
_cell.length_c   1.000
_cell.angle_alpha   90.00
_cell.angle_beta   90.00
_cell.angle_gamma   90.00
#
_symmetry.space_group_name_H-M   'P 1'
#
loop_
_entity.id
_entity.type
_entity.pdbx_description
1 polymer ?
#
loop_
_entity_poly.entity_id
_entity_poly.type
_entity_poly.pdbx_seq_one_letter_code
_entity_poly.pdbx_strand_id
1 'polypeptide(L)'
;MPIESAQGDALALVEHLTELLDAAVVRGLRAMRAEDIARLSHHRDELREIGAEHLAQSLDRLLQALADGHRSSAAALLKARASVRVFERLLSLRTVTAALQSAIQDAAGDALDEAEEADAD
;
A
#
# COMPACT_ATOMS: atom_id res chain seq x y z
N MET A 1 -3.22 -3.62 19.23
CA MET A 1 -2.83 -2.53 18.32
C MET A 1 -4.09 -2.10 17.58
N PRO A 2 -4.51 -0.82 17.63
CA PRO A 2 -5.74 -0.38 16.99
C PRO A 2 -5.63 -0.58 15.47
N ILE A 3 -6.69 -1.11 14.84
CA ILE A 3 -6.72 -1.50 13.42
C ILE A 3 -6.38 -0.33 12.49
N GLU A 4 -6.68 0.90 12.91
CA GLU A 4 -6.35 2.14 12.19
C GLU A 4 -4.84 2.38 12.07
N SER A 5 -4.06 2.11 13.13
CA SER A 5 -2.60 2.27 13.07
C SER A 5 -1.96 1.30 12.07
N ALA A 6 -2.41 0.04 12.05
CA ALA A 6 -1.89 -0.96 11.12
C ALA A 6 -2.24 -0.66 9.65
N GLN A 7 -3.39 -0.05 9.39
CA GLN A 7 -3.78 0.38 8.03
C GLN A 7 -2.98 1.60 7.57
N GLY A 8 -2.74 2.57 8.46
CA GLY A 8 -1.88 3.72 8.20
C GLY A 8 -0.44 3.30 7.88
N ASP A 9 0.11 2.38 8.68
CA ASP A 9 1.47 1.84 8.47
C ASP A 9 1.59 1.10 7.13
N ALA A 10 0.58 0.29 6.77
CA ALA A 10 0.55 -0.40 5.49
C ALA A 10 0.44 0.56 4.29
N LEU A 11 -0.31 1.66 4.42
CA LEU A 11 -0.42 2.67 3.38
C LEU A 11 0.91 3.41 3.18
N ALA A 12 1.56 3.84 4.27
CA ALA A 12 2.86 4.50 4.22
C ALA A 12 3.94 3.61 3.60
N LEU A 13 3.96 2.32 3.95
CA LEU A 13 4.85 1.33 3.34
C LEU A 13 4.67 1.26 1.81
N VAL A 14 3.41 1.22 1.36
CA VAL A 14 3.06 1.12 -0.05
C VAL A 14 3.39 2.41 -0.81
N GLU A 15 3.17 3.58 -0.20
CA GLU A 15 3.53 4.88 -0.76
C GLU A 15 5.04 4.99 -0.98
N HIS A 16 5.85 4.68 0.04
CA HIS A 16 7.32 4.67 -0.08
C HIS A 16 7.80 3.69 -1.16
N LEU A 17 7.17 2.51 -1.24
CA LEU A 17 7.49 1.54 -2.28
C LEU A 17 7.10 2.05 -3.68
N THR A 18 5.94 2.69 -3.82
CA THR A 18 5.50 3.31 -5.08
C THR A 18 6.49 4.37 -5.54
N GLU A 19 6.94 5.26 -4.64
CA GLU A 19 7.95 6.27 -4.95
C GLU A 19 9.26 5.67 -5.43
N LEU A 20 9.74 4.62 -4.74
CA LEU A 20 10.98 3.93 -5.11
C LEU A 20 10.88 3.29 -6.50
N LEU A 21 9.77 2.62 -6.80
CA LEU A 21 9.53 1.98 -8.10
C LEU A 21 9.32 3.03 -9.21
N ASP A 22 8.60 4.12 -8.95
CA ASP A 22 8.41 5.22 -9.90
C ASP A 22 9.74 5.90 -10.23
N ALA A 23 10.56 6.14 -9.21
CA ALA A 23 11.90 6.68 -9.40
C ALA A 23 12.81 5.73 -10.20
N ALA A 24 12.65 4.41 -10.05
CA ALA A 24 13.37 3.41 -10.85
C ALA A 24 12.88 3.38 -12.31
N VAL A 25 11.59 3.60 -12.57
CA VAL A 25 11.04 3.74 -13.93
C VAL A 25 11.60 4.99 -14.62
N VAL A 26 11.62 6.13 -13.94
CA VAL A 26 12.06 7.42 -14.52
C VAL A 26 13.57 7.44 -14.76
N ARG A 27 14.36 7.02 -13.77
CA ARG A 27 15.84 7.03 -13.83
C ARG A 27 16.40 5.86 -14.63
N GLY A 28 15.61 4.80 -14.77
CA GLY A 28 16.00 3.54 -15.39
C GLY A 28 16.75 2.61 -14.43
N LEU A 29 16.57 1.30 -14.64
CA LEU A 29 17.11 0.26 -13.76
C LEU A 29 18.64 0.24 -13.65
N ARG A 30 19.35 0.74 -14.67
CA ARG A 30 20.83 0.83 -14.63
C ARG A 30 21.35 1.89 -13.65
N ALA A 31 20.51 2.85 -13.28
CA ALA A 31 20.87 3.90 -12.33
C ALA A 31 20.61 3.49 -10.88
N MET A 32 19.96 2.34 -10.64
CA MET A 32 19.71 1.84 -9.29
C MET A 32 21.02 1.43 -8.62
N ARG A 33 21.22 1.91 -7.40
CA ARG A 33 22.40 1.62 -6.58
C ARG A 33 22.11 0.47 -5.63
N ALA A 34 23.17 -0.05 -5.01
CA ALA A 34 23.05 -1.07 -3.96
C ALA A 34 22.09 -0.66 -2.82
N GLU A 35 22.03 0.64 -2.51
CA GLU A 35 21.11 1.20 -1.53
C GLU A 35 19.63 1.05 -1.95
N ASP A 36 19.29 1.33 -3.21
CA ASP A 36 17.92 1.14 -3.72
C ASP A 36 17.52 -0.34 -3.66
N ILE A 37 18.46 -1.24 -3.96
CA ILE A 37 18.26 -2.70 -3.89
C ILE A 37 18.03 -3.13 -2.43
N ALA A 38 18.81 -2.61 -1.49
CA ALA A 38 18.65 -2.90 -0.06
C ALA A 38 17.28 -2.43 0.46
N ARG A 39 16.83 -1.24 0.05
CA ARG A 39 15.49 -0.72 0.38
C ARG A 39 14.37 -1.59 -0.20
N LEU A 40 14.47 -2.02 -1.45
CA LEU A 40 13.51 -2.96 -2.04
C LEU A 40 13.47 -4.30 -1.30
N SER A 41 14.63 -4.81 -0.89
CA SER A 41 14.73 -6.05 -0.12
C SER A 41 14.07 -5.89 1.26
N HIS A 42 14.27 -4.75 1.92
CA HIS A 42 13.63 -4.42 3.19
C HIS A 42 12.10 -4.34 3.05
N HIS A 43 11.60 -3.57 2.09
CA HIS A 43 10.15 -3.47 1.85
C HIS A 43 9.50 -4.80 1.49
N ARG A 44 10.22 -5.68 0.78
CA ARG A 44 9.74 -7.05 0.55
C ARG A 44 9.53 -7.80 1.87
N ASP A 45 10.48 -7.69 2.79
CA ASP A 45 10.40 -8.40 4.07
C ASP A 45 9.28 -7.82 4.94
N GLU A 46 9.12 -6.49 4.99
CA GLU A 46 7.97 -5.83 5.62
C GLU A 46 6.62 -6.29 5.02
N LEU A 47 6.55 -6.42 3.69
CA LEU A 47 5.36 -6.92 3.00
C LEU A 47 5.02 -8.38 3.41
N ARG A 48 6.03 -9.21 3.67
CA ARG A 48 5.79 -10.58 4.18
C ARG A 48 5.25 -10.56 5.60
N GLU A 49 5.80 -9.69 6.45
CA GLU A 49 5.36 -9.55 7.85
C GLU A 49 3.88 -9.15 7.95
N ILE A 50 3.40 -8.27 7.06
CA ILE A 50 2.00 -7.86 7.01
C ILE A 50 1.10 -8.81 6.19
N GLY A 51 1.64 -9.93 5.70
CA GLY A 51 0.89 -10.94 4.94
C GLY A 51 0.58 -10.58 3.48
N ALA A 52 1.22 -9.54 2.91
CA ALA A 52 1.09 -9.13 1.52
C ALA A 52 1.99 -9.96 0.57
N GLU A 53 1.87 -11.28 0.66
CA GLU A 53 2.76 -12.26 0.03
C GLU A 53 2.87 -12.11 -1.50
N HIS A 54 1.78 -11.73 -2.17
CA HIS A 54 1.80 -11.51 -3.62
C HIS A 54 2.71 -10.34 -4.04
N LEU A 55 2.76 -9.27 -3.22
CA LEU A 55 3.64 -8.14 -3.46
C LEU A 55 5.09 -8.50 -3.16
N ALA A 56 5.33 -9.20 -2.05
CA ALA A 56 6.65 -9.71 -1.71
C ALA A 56 7.22 -10.58 -2.84
N GLN A 57 6.45 -11.53 -3.36
CA GLN A 57 6.87 -12.35 -4.51
C GLN A 57 7.12 -11.53 -5.78
N SER A 58 6.37 -10.45 -5.99
CA SER A 58 6.59 -9.56 -7.13
C SER A 58 7.91 -8.81 -6.99
N LEU A 59 8.27 -8.39 -5.78
CA LEU A 59 9.57 -7.78 -5.48
C LEU A 59 10.72 -8.80 -5.56
N ASP A 60 10.54 -10.04 -5.10
CA ASP A 60 11.55 -11.09 -5.26
C ASP A 60 11.90 -11.30 -6.74
N ARG A 61 10.88 -11.38 -7.62
CA ARG A 61 11.11 -11.52 -9.06
C ARG A 61 11.87 -10.33 -9.64
N LEU A 62 11.60 -9.12 -9.16
CA LEU A 62 12.33 -7.92 -9.56
C LEU A 62 13.78 -7.97 -9.07
N LEU A 63 14.01 -8.24 -7.79
CA LEU A 63 15.34 -8.33 -7.18
C LEU A 63 16.19 -9.41 -7.88
N GLN A 64 15.60 -10.57 -8.17
CA GLN A 64 16.26 -11.63 -8.93
C GLN A 64 16.62 -11.16 -10.34
N ALA A 65 15.67 -10.55 -11.06
CA ALA A 65 15.93 -10.05 -12.41
C ALA A 65 17.00 -8.93 -12.42
N LEU A 66 17.11 -8.13 -11.37
CA LEU A 66 18.18 -7.13 -11.22
C LEU A 66 19.54 -7.78 -10.98
N ALA A 67 19.60 -8.80 -10.11
CA ALA A 67 20.82 -9.55 -9.84
C ALA A 67 21.36 -10.24 -11.10
N ASP A 68 20.47 -10.81 -11.92
CA ASP A 68 20.85 -11.51 -13.15
C ASP A 68 21.21 -10.54 -14.31
N GLY A 69 21.00 -9.23 -14.14
CA GLY A 69 21.37 -8.20 -15.12
C GLY A 69 20.63 -8.30 -16.47
N HIS A 70 19.47 -8.95 -16.49
CA HIS A 70 18.79 -9.36 -17.72
C HIS A 70 17.85 -8.29 -18.31
N ARG A 71 17.46 -8.48 -19.59
CA ARG A 71 16.42 -7.64 -20.23
C ARG A 71 15.04 -7.77 -19.57
N SER A 72 14.82 -8.84 -18.79
CA SER A 72 13.56 -9.11 -18.08
C SER A 72 13.30 -8.18 -16.91
N SER A 73 14.30 -7.46 -16.39
CA SER A 73 14.15 -6.60 -15.21
C SER A 73 13.15 -5.46 -15.46
N ALA A 74 13.09 -4.93 -16.68
CA ALA A 74 12.09 -3.90 -17.04
C ALA A 74 10.66 -4.44 -16.96
N ALA A 75 10.42 -5.66 -17.45
CA ALA A 75 9.11 -6.30 -17.35
C ALA A 75 8.76 -6.65 -15.89
N ALA A 76 9.74 -7.11 -15.10
CA ALA A 76 9.56 -7.38 -13.69
C ALA A 76 9.22 -6.11 -12.90
N LEU A 77 9.88 -4.98 -13.20
CA LEU A 77 9.62 -3.68 -12.59
C LEU A 77 8.18 -3.22 -12.86
N LEU A 78 7.76 -3.26 -14.13
CA LEU A 78 6.41 -2.82 -14.50
C LEU A 78 5.33 -3.69 -13.84
N LYS A 79 5.56 -5.00 -13.73
CA LYS A 79 4.66 -5.91 -13.01
C LYS A 79 4.60 -5.59 -11.52
N ALA A 80 5.76 -5.44 -10.85
CA ALA A 80 5.81 -5.09 -9.44
C ALA A 80 5.09 -3.76 -9.18
N ARG A 81 5.37 -2.73 -9.99
CA ARG A 81 4.71 -1.44 -9.91
C ARG A 81 3.20 -1.53 -10.10
N ALA A 82 2.73 -2.30 -11.08
CA ALA A 82 1.30 -2.48 -11.30
C ALA A 82 0.63 -3.15 -10.09
N SER A 83 1.24 -4.21 -9.55
CA SER A 83 0.73 -4.89 -8.35
C SER A 83 0.65 -3.95 -7.15
N VAL A 84 1.69 -3.15 -6.91
CA VAL A 84 1.74 -2.16 -5.81
C VAL A 84 0.64 -1.10 -5.99
N ARG A 85 0.48 -0.53 -7.19
CA ARG A 85 -0.59 0.46 -7.45
C ARG A 85 -2.00 -0.09 -7.27
N VAL A 86 -2.23 -1.33 -7.68
CA VAL A 86 -3.54 -1.98 -7.46
C VAL A 86 -3.78 -2.16 -5.95
N PHE A 87 -2.77 -2.60 -5.21
CA PHE A 87 -2.88 -2.78 -3.77
C PHE A 87 -3.10 -1.46 -3.02
N GLU A 88 -2.34 -0.41 -3.36
CA GLU A 88 -2.54 0.96 -2.86
C GLU A 88 -3.99 1.39 -3.06
N ARG A 89 -4.52 1.23 -4.28
CA ARG A 89 -5.90 1.61 -4.59
C ARG A 89 -6.92 0.84 -3.75
N LEU A 90 -6.70 -0.45 -3.52
CA LEU A 90 -7.57 -1.27 -2.67
C LEU A 90 -7.51 -0.82 -1.21
N LEU A 91 -6.33 -0.49 -0.69
CA LEU A 91 -6.19 0.04 0.67
C LEU A 91 -6.90 1.39 0.80
N SER A 92 -6.67 2.33 -0.11
CA SER A 92 -7.34 3.64 -0.07
C SER A 92 -8.87 3.49 -0.13
N LEU A 93 -9.38 2.61 -1.00
CA LEU A 93 -10.83 2.35 -1.08
C LEU A 93 -11.37 1.75 0.23
N ARG A 94 -10.62 0.85 0.87
CA ARG A 94 -11.01 0.27 2.16
C ARG A 94 -11.06 1.34 3.25
N THR A 95 -10.05 2.22 3.31
CA THR A 95 -10.00 3.32 4.27
C THR A 95 -11.16 4.30 4.08
N VAL A 96 -11.42 4.72 2.84
CA VAL A 96 -12.57 5.60 2.52
C VAL A 96 -13.89 4.92 2.86
N THR A 97 -14.04 3.63 2.59
CA THR A 97 -15.25 2.87 2.93
C THR A 97 -15.48 2.82 4.43
N ALA A 98 -14.43 2.57 5.22
CA ALA A 98 -14.52 2.55 6.68
C ALA A 98 -14.90 3.92 7.25
N ALA A 99 -14.26 4.99 6.77
CA ALA A 99 -14.58 6.36 7.17
C ALA A 99 -16.03 6.74 6.82
N LEU A 100 -16.50 6.35 5.63
CA LEU A 100 -17.89 6.58 5.22
C LEU A 100 -18.88 5.82 6.12
N GLN A 101 -18.59 4.57 6.46
CA GLN A 101 -19.45 3.78 7.36
C GLN A 101 -19.54 4.40 8.75
N SER A 102 -18.41 4.88 9.30
CA SER A 102 -18.40 5.61 10.57
C SER A 102 -19.27 6.86 10.50
N ALA A 103 -19.09 7.70 9.47
CA ALA A 103 -19.86 8.93 9.32
C ALA A 103 -21.38 8.68 9.17
N ILE A 104 -21.78 7.58 8.53
CA ILE A 104 -23.20 7.18 8.44
C ILE A 104 -23.73 6.75 9.81
N GLN A 105 -22.93 6.05 10.62
CA GLN A 105 -23.33 5.63 11.96
C GLN A 105 -23.46 6.84 12.91
N ASP A 106 -22.51 7.77 12.84
CA ASP A 106 -22.52 9.00 13.64
C ASP A 106 -23.77 9.83 13.30
N ALA A 107 -24.05 10.06 12.01
CA ALA A 107 -25.24 10.79 11.58
C ALA A 107 -26.57 10.10 11.95
N ALA A 108 -26.59 8.77 12.00
CA ALA A 108 -27.77 8.02 12.46
C ALA A 108 -27.95 8.10 13.98
N GLY A 109 -26.86 8.16 14.74
CA GLY A 109 -26.86 8.40 16.19
C GLY A 109 -27.40 9.79 16.52
N ASP A 110 -26.84 10.83 15.88
CA ASP A 110 -27.28 12.22 16.08
C ASP A 110 -28.79 12.38 15.79
N ALA A 111 -29.30 11.73 14.74
CA ALA A 111 -30.72 11.78 14.40
C ALA A 111 -31.64 11.05 15.40
N LEU A 112 -31.13 10.04 16.12
CA LEU A 112 -31.87 9.35 17.19
C LEU A 112 -31.87 10.19 18.47
N ASP A 113 -30.73 10.79 18.82
CA ASP A 113 -30.61 11.67 19.98
C ASP A 113 -31.52 12.90 19.84
N GLU A 114 -31.58 13.53 18.66
CA GLU A 114 -32.50 14.65 18.37
C GLU A 114 -33.98 14.25 18.46
N ALA A 115 -34.33 13.02 18.09
CA ALA A 115 -35.70 12.52 18.16
C ALA A 115 -36.14 12.21 19.61
N GLU A 116 -35.23 11.69 20.44
CA GLU A 116 -35.48 11.43 21.86
C GLU A 116 -35.63 12.73 22.67
N GLU A 117 -34.89 13.79 22.34
CA GLU A 117 -35.06 15.11 22.95
C GLU A 117 -36.40 15.77 22.57
N ALA A 118 -36.88 15.57 21.35
CA ALA A 118 -38.15 16.13 20.87
C ALA A 118 -39.41 15.48 21.48
N ASP A 119 -39.34 14.22 21.88
CA ASP A 119 -40.43 13.49 22.54
C ASP A 119 -40.43 13.67 24.08
N ALA A 120 -39.41 14.32 24.65
CA ALA A 120 -39.26 14.56 26.08
C ALA A 120 -39.84 15.89 26.58
N ASP A 121 -40.23 16.80 25.66
CA ASP A 121 -40.87 18.11 25.91
C ASP A 121 -42.41 18.09 25.68
#